data_AF-A0A6A5HU38-F1
#
_entry.id   AF-A0A6A5HU38-F1
#
_cell.length_a   1.000
_cell.length_b   1.000
_cell.length_c   1.000
_cell.angle_alpha   90.00
_cell.angle_beta   90.00
_cell.angle_gamma   90.00
#
_symmetry.space_group_name_H-M   'P 1'
#
loop_
_entity.id
_entity.type
_entity.pdbx_description
1 polymer ?
#
loop_
_entity_poly.entity_id
_entity_poly.type
_entity_poly.pdbx_seq_one_letter_code
_entity_poly.pdbx_strand_id
1 'polypeptide(L)'
;MYRYSQYFLAILGFYALFLLVRFYFSDAYTDWIESDQDEIDLKSVTLRGDKLEIFNSWHQCFSENMMGITDSEEFWQSFVGISRKCDSQANVHLLGIVTLRNSDEMKHVLFPKIFNSGPHNLFTIGIGRDIRAEKQFRRKMLKLGNNVTYYGADPIPYINGDLYSQIGTYFPLAIGGKSGISNARVMEKYGYIETNMIHIDIIYFFKEILNITTIDNLWFDAEGEEFGNDFFDIFYENGRFDQNKIDVCQINIEIHITSDVPHRKQEFMKFLKRIIEEKRFGVYFGDEYGHIRMYMFNYRSQYLFFICFKVVRLYSKTTKEVEADDSDQQTLFLVANKSEIFEDWRTCAKYKLMGFEDPSEFWKQFVNLSRKCDEESQISKLGLIEVENMDEQKTVILPKNEDQNHNLITLGIGQDTSAEERYQKKMQKLGKIVDFFGADPMVELNSEIYSRIGKYFPFAVARHAGFSNASIQKNGEYLDQNVAHVDILYFFKQILDVEKIDNLWIDAEGAEYELFEIFEKNGVLDQNDIVVCQANMEIHISEAEGHLNPNFEKQKIFMDFVKKIITEKKYGIFRASEEFHMRIYLFNFESEYCRNKY
;
A
#
# COMPACT_ATOMS: atom_id res chain seq x y z
N MET A 1 31.51 -39.39 41.97
CA MET A 1 31.99 -38.29 41.10
C MET A 1 32.38 -38.75 39.70
N TYR A 2 33.46 -39.55 39.50
CA TYR A 2 34.04 -39.82 38.16
C TYR A 2 33.03 -40.15 37.02
N ARG A 3 32.11 -41.11 37.21
CA ARG A 3 31.07 -41.45 36.21
C ARG A 3 30.14 -40.28 35.85
N TYR A 4 29.76 -39.42 36.81
CA TYR A 4 28.92 -38.25 36.53
C TYR A 4 29.64 -37.21 35.67
N SER A 5 30.96 -37.05 35.85
CA SER A 5 31.78 -36.21 34.96
C SER A 5 31.78 -36.73 33.52
N GLN A 6 31.91 -38.05 33.33
CA GLN A 6 31.88 -38.68 32.01
C GLN A 6 30.50 -38.51 31.32
N TYR A 7 29.39 -38.66 32.04
CA TYR A 7 28.06 -38.39 31.48
C TYR A 7 27.87 -36.90 31.13
N PHE A 8 28.33 -35.97 31.98
CA PHE A 8 28.23 -34.54 31.71
C PHE A 8 29.06 -34.11 30.49
N LEU A 9 30.28 -34.65 30.34
CA LEU A 9 31.13 -34.44 29.15
C LEU A 9 30.51 -35.04 27.88
N ALA A 10 29.86 -36.21 27.98
CA ALA A 10 29.14 -36.79 26.84
C ALA A 10 27.94 -35.91 26.43
N ILE A 11 27.15 -35.42 27.38
CA ILE A 11 26.01 -34.51 27.11
C ILE A 11 26.50 -33.19 26.48
N LEU A 12 27.58 -32.59 26.99
CA LEU A 12 28.21 -31.41 26.37
C LEU A 12 28.71 -31.70 24.95
N GLY A 13 29.30 -32.89 24.71
CA GLY A 13 29.74 -33.31 23.38
C GLY A 13 28.58 -33.46 22.40
N PHE A 14 27.47 -34.08 22.81
CA PHE A 14 26.26 -34.17 21.99
C PHE A 14 25.62 -32.79 21.75
N TYR A 15 25.61 -31.91 22.74
CA TYR A 15 25.07 -30.56 22.60
C TYR A 15 25.93 -29.69 21.66
N ALA A 16 27.26 -29.77 21.77
CA ALA A 16 28.18 -29.10 20.86
C ALA A 16 28.07 -29.64 19.42
N LEU A 17 27.92 -30.96 19.24
CA LEU A 17 27.66 -31.57 17.94
C LEU A 17 26.32 -31.13 17.36
N PHE A 18 25.26 -31.06 18.18
CA PHE A 18 23.95 -30.54 17.77
C PHE A 18 24.03 -29.07 17.34
N LEU A 19 24.76 -28.22 18.07
CA LEU A 19 24.99 -26.82 17.67
C LEU A 19 25.80 -26.71 16.38
N LEU A 20 26.83 -27.53 16.17
CA LEU A 20 27.62 -27.54 14.93
C LEU A 20 26.79 -28.02 13.73
N VAL A 21 25.97 -29.06 13.89
CA VAL A 21 25.02 -29.53 12.86
C VAL A 21 23.97 -28.46 12.56
N ARG A 22 23.40 -27.83 13.61
CA ARG A 22 22.44 -26.74 13.44
C ARG A 22 23.05 -25.52 12.73
N PHE A 23 24.31 -25.19 13.00
CA PHE A 23 25.03 -24.13 12.30
C PHE A 23 25.27 -24.50 10.83
N TYR A 24 25.76 -25.71 10.55
CA TYR A 24 26.01 -26.21 9.19
C TYR A 24 24.75 -26.21 8.29
N PHE A 25 23.56 -26.40 8.88
CA PHE A 25 22.27 -26.29 8.19
C PHE A 25 21.54 -24.97 8.46
N SER A 26 22.26 -23.87 8.73
CA SER A 26 21.68 -22.53 8.91
C SER A 26 22.23 -21.53 7.90
N ASP A 27 21.42 -20.51 7.57
CA ASP A 27 21.80 -19.34 6.78
C ASP A 27 23.16 -18.77 7.18
N ALA A 28 23.47 -18.72 8.47
CA ALA A 28 24.73 -18.16 8.99
C ALA A 28 25.98 -18.93 8.54
N TYR A 29 25.87 -20.20 8.14
CA TYR A 29 26.97 -20.96 7.53
C TYR A 29 27.06 -20.71 6.02
N THR A 30 25.93 -20.53 5.34
CA THR A 30 25.87 -20.10 3.93
C THR A 30 26.45 -18.69 3.78
N ASP A 31 26.00 -17.73 4.59
CA ASP A 31 26.55 -16.37 4.69
C ASP A 31 28.07 -16.39 4.97
N TRP A 32 28.54 -17.31 5.83
CA TRP A 32 29.97 -17.46 6.12
C TRP A 32 30.76 -17.92 4.89
N ILE A 33 30.34 -18.99 4.20
CA ILE A 33 30.97 -19.46 2.96
C ILE A 33 30.97 -18.37 1.88
N GLU A 34 29.85 -17.68 1.69
CA GLU A 34 29.76 -16.63 0.67
C GLU A 34 30.58 -15.39 1.01
N SER A 35 30.89 -15.15 2.29
CA SER A 35 31.61 -13.94 2.74
C SER A 35 33.05 -13.86 2.23
N ASP A 36 33.66 -14.99 1.85
CA ASP A 36 34.97 -15.08 1.18
C ASP A 36 34.91 -14.53 -0.26
N GLN A 37 33.81 -14.76 -0.97
CA GLN A 37 33.61 -14.26 -2.34
C GLN A 37 33.47 -12.73 -2.37
N ASP A 38 32.94 -12.12 -1.29
CA ASP A 38 32.81 -10.66 -1.20
C ASP A 38 34.14 -9.92 -1.44
N GLU A 39 35.28 -10.46 -0.99
CA GLU A 39 36.59 -9.83 -1.22
C GLU A 39 37.03 -9.86 -2.69
N ILE A 40 36.53 -10.82 -3.47
CA ILE A 40 36.79 -10.92 -4.91
C ILE A 40 35.86 -9.94 -5.62
N ASP A 41 34.58 -9.96 -5.27
CA ASP A 41 33.55 -9.10 -5.87
C ASP A 41 33.82 -7.61 -5.63
N LEU A 42 34.20 -7.21 -4.42
CA LEU A 42 34.46 -5.80 -4.08
C LEU A 42 35.70 -5.21 -4.78
N LYS A 43 36.57 -6.05 -5.39
CA LYS A 43 37.65 -5.55 -6.27
C LYS A 43 37.10 -4.99 -7.59
N SER A 44 35.92 -5.42 -8.04
CA SER A 44 35.24 -4.89 -9.24
C SER A 44 34.97 -3.39 -9.16
N VAL A 45 34.71 -2.88 -7.94
CA VAL A 45 34.49 -1.46 -7.63
C VAL A 45 35.67 -0.59 -8.08
N THR A 46 36.88 -1.14 -8.12
CA THR A 46 38.10 -0.44 -8.55
C THR A 46 38.29 -0.36 -10.07
N LEU A 47 37.51 -1.10 -10.87
CA LEU A 47 37.62 -1.12 -12.33
C LEU A 47 37.27 0.24 -12.94
N ARG A 48 37.94 0.58 -14.06
CA ARG A 48 37.89 1.90 -14.70
C ARG A 48 37.59 1.84 -16.20
N GLY A 49 36.70 0.94 -16.63
CA GLY A 49 36.12 1.02 -17.97
C GLY A 49 35.36 2.34 -18.15
N ASP A 50 35.48 2.97 -19.31
CA ASP A 50 34.67 4.15 -19.65
C ASP A 50 33.21 3.71 -19.83
N LYS A 51 32.34 4.20 -18.96
CA LYS A 51 30.92 3.81 -18.95
C LYS A 51 30.21 4.16 -20.25
N LEU A 52 30.58 5.27 -20.90
CA LEU A 52 29.93 5.79 -22.09
C LEU A 52 30.47 5.11 -23.36
N GLU A 53 31.76 4.79 -23.42
CA GLU A 53 32.34 3.96 -24.48
C GLU A 53 31.71 2.56 -24.49
N ILE A 54 31.67 1.90 -23.33
CA ILE A 54 31.04 0.58 -23.15
C ILE A 54 29.55 0.62 -23.52
N PHE A 55 28.82 1.65 -23.08
CA PHE A 55 27.41 1.81 -23.43
C PHE A 55 27.18 1.98 -24.93
N ASN A 56 27.93 2.87 -25.59
CA ASN A 56 27.79 3.11 -27.02
C ASN A 56 28.16 1.86 -27.84
N SER A 57 29.21 1.13 -27.45
CA SER A 57 29.61 -0.12 -28.08
C SER A 57 28.55 -1.23 -27.92
N TRP A 58 28.01 -1.38 -26.71
CA TRP A 58 26.92 -2.31 -26.42
C TRP A 58 25.67 -1.94 -27.22
N HIS A 59 25.25 -0.67 -27.17
CA HIS A 59 24.04 -0.17 -27.83
C HIS A 59 24.13 -0.32 -29.35
N GLN A 60 25.30 -0.08 -29.96
CA GLN A 60 25.50 -0.35 -31.39
C GLN A 60 25.31 -1.84 -31.70
N CYS A 61 26.01 -2.73 -30.99
CA CYS A 61 25.88 -4.18 -31.18
C CYS A 61 24.43 -4.64 -31.01
N PHE A 62 23.77 -4.22 -29.94
CA PHE A 62 22.41 -4.62 -29.61
C PHE A 62 21.41 -4.11 -30.65
N SER A 63 21.58 -2.86 -31.12
CA SER A 63 20.74 -2.28 -32.17
C SER A 63 20.89 -3.00 -33.51
N GLU A 64 22.12 -3.29 -33.93
CA GLU A 64 22.44 -3.99 -35.17
C GLU A 64 21.86 -5.43 -35.22
N ASN A 65 21.68 -6.06 -34.06
CA ASN A 65 21.27 -7.46 -33.97
C ASN A 65 19.76 -7.64 -33.62
N MET A 66 19.14 -6.74 -32.86
CA MET A 66 17.73 -6.88 -32.43
C MET A 66 16.73 -6.03 -33.22
N MET A 67 17.09 -4.82 -33.68
CA MET A 67 16.07 -3.87 -34.18
C MET A 67 15.40 -4.32 -35.47
N GLY A 68 16.13 -5.05 -36.32
CA GLY A 68 15.64 -5.59 -37.59
C GLY A 68 14.72 -6.81 -37.47
N ILE A 69 14.68 -7.49 -36.31
CA ILE A 69 13.80 -8.65 -36.10
C ILE A 69 12.36 -8.14 -35.94
N THR A 70 11.45 -8.50 -36.85
CA THR A 70 10.05 -8.03 -36.83
C THR A 70 9.06 -9.01 -36.23
N ASP A 71 9.43 -10.28 -36.11
CA ASP A 71 8.61 -11.31 -35.47
C ASP A 71 8.91 -11.37 -33.96
N SER A 72 7.86 -11.43 -33.14
CA SER A 72 7.99 -11.40 -31.68
C SER A 72 8.47 -12.72 -31.07
N GLU A 73 8.27 -13.85 -31.73
CA GLU A 73 8.77 -15.16 -31.30
C GLU A 73 10.27 -15.27 -31.59
N GLU A 74 10.71 -14.87 -32.79
CA GLU A 74 12.13 -14.75 -33.15
C GLU A 74 12.86 -13.76 -32.23
N PHE A 75 12.24 -12.62 -31.92
CA PHE A 75 12.81 -11.59 -31.04
C PHE A 75 13.00 -12.11 -29.61
N TRP A 76 12.01 -12.83 -29.05
CA TRP A 76 12.12 -13.45 -27.73
C TRP A 76 13.26 -14.48 -27.69
N GLN A 77 13.25 -15.46 -28.59
CA GLN A 77 14.24 -16.55 -28.62
C GLN A 77 15.68 -16.05 -28.86
N SER A 78 15.84 -14.92 -29.56
CA SER A 78 17.16 -14.36 -29.87
C SER A 78 17.72 -13.45 -28.77
N PHE A 79 16.89 -12.93 -27.85
CA PHE A 79 17.27 -11.91 -26.87
C PHE A 79 18.48 -12.30 -26.01
N VAL A 80 18.45 -13.46 -25.36
CA VAL A 80 19.52 -13.90 -24.44
C VAL A 80 20.85 -14.11 -25.19
N GLY A 81 20.81 -14.78 -26.34
CA GLY A 81 22.00 -15.01 -27.15
C GLY A 81 22.66 -13.71 -27.63
N ILE A 82 21.85 -12.72 -28.03
CA ILE A 82 22.33 -11.42 -28.49
C ILE A 82 22.79 -10.54 -27.32
N SER A 83 22.10 -10.57 -26.17
CA SER A 83 22.54 -9.88 -24.95
C SER A 83 23.94 -10.35 -24.53
N ARG A 84 24.13 -11.66 -24.31
CA ARG A 84 25.45 -12.21 -23.90
C ARG A 84 26.55 -11.98 -24.94
N LYS A 85 26.21 -11.99 -26.24
CA LYS A 85 27.13 -11.61 -27.33
C LYS A 85 27.57 -10.15 -27.20
N CYS A 86 26.64 -9.22 -27.05
CA CYS A 86 26.94 -7.79 -27.00
C CYS A 86 27.60 -7.37 -25.69
N ASP A 87 27.27 -8.00 -24.56
CA ASP A 87 27.95 -7.82 -23.28
C ASP A 87 29.45 -8.15 -23.38
N SER A 88 29.76 -9.25 -24.06
CA SER A 88 31.13 -9.68 -24.35
C SER A 88 31.83 -8.71 -25.30
N GLN A 89 31.22 -8.40 -26.45
CA GLN A 89 31.78 -7.53 -27.49
C GLN A 89 32.07 -6.11 -26.97
N ALA A 90 31.21 -5.56 -26.11
CA ALA A 90 31.36 -4.23 -25.53
C ALA A 90 32.19 -4.19 -24.25
N ASN A 91 32.72 -5.33 -23.78
CA ASN A 91 33.49 -5.46 -22.54
C ASN A 91 32.73 -4.98 -21.29
N VAL A 92 31.43 -5.28 -21.17
CA VAL A 92 30.55 -4.88 -20.05
C VAL A 92 31.10 -5.29 -18.68
N HIS A 93 31.89 -6.36 -18.60
CA HIS A 93 32.60 -6.78 -17.40
C HIS A 93 33.51 -5.68 -16.79
N LEU A 94 34.03 -4.74 -17.60
CA LEU A 94 34.86 -3.62 -17.15
C LEU A 94 34.10 -2.51 -16.39
N LEU A 95 32.76 -2.54 -16.40
CA LEU A 95 31.95 -1.66 -15.55
C LEU A 95 32.15 -1.99 -14.06
N GLY A 96 32.36 -3.28 -13.74
CA GLY A 96 32.44 -3.80 -12.38
C GLY A 96 31.08 -4.21 -11.80
N ILE A 97 30.20 -4.76 -12.64
CA ILE A 97 28.91 -5.31 -12.20
C ILE A 97 29.16 -6.68 -11.54
N VAL A 98 28.57 -6.87 -10.36
CA VAL A 98 28.67 -8.07 -9.52
C VAL A 98 27.38 -8.88 -9.64
N THR A 99 27.50 -10.21 -9.67
CA THR A 99 26.36 -11.12 -9.63
C THR A 99 26.10 -11.59 -8.20
N LEU A 100 24.86 -11.46 -7.76
CA LEU A 100 24.31 -11.98 -6.52
C LEU A 100 23.43 -13.20 -6.83
N ARG A 101 23.31 -14.15 -5.90
CA ARG A 101 22.69 -15.45 -6.16
C ARG A 101 21.62 -15.83 -5.15
N ASN A 102 20.47 -16.25 -5.66
CA ASN A 102 19.46 -17.06 -4.95
C ASN A 102 19.62 -18.54 -5.37
N SER A 103 18.65 -19.40 -5.08
CA SER A 103 18.64 -20.84 -5.45
C SER A 103 18.56 -21.11 -6.95
N ASP A 104 17.85 -20.22 -7.64
CA ASP A 104 17.12 -20.49 -8.87
C ASP A 104 17.17 -19.30 -9.85
N GLU A 105 17.77 -18.18 -9.42
CA GLU A 105 17.98 -16.96 -10.19
C GLU A 105 19.32 -16.28 -9.83
N MET A 106 19.63 -15.19 -10.55
CA MET A 106 20.76 -14.31 -10.30
C MET A 106 20.32 -12.86 -10.48
N LYS A 107 20.64 -12.00 -9.50
CA LYS A 107 20.41 -10.55 -9.57
C LYS A 107 21.75 -9.83 -9.70
N HIS A 108 21.84 -8.78 -10.52
CA HIS A 108 23.10 -8.09 -10.81
C HIS A 108 23.14 -6.67 -10.20
N VAL A 109 24.32 -6.20 -9.80
CA VAL A 109 24.49 -4.91 -9.12
C VAL A 109 25.79 -4.23 -9.54
N LEU A 110 25.71 -2.96 -9.93
CA LEU A 110 26.86 -2.06 -9.97
C LEU A 110 27.00 -1.37 -8.59
N PHE A 111 27.98 -1.79 -7.81
CA PHE A 111 28.25 -1.20 -6.50
C PHE A 111 28.85 0.23 -6.64
N PRO A 112 28.53 1.16 -5.72
CA PRO A 112 29.02 2.54 -5.77
C PRO A 112 30.53 2.61 -5.55
N LYS A 113 31.23 3.41 -6.38
CA LYS A 113 32.70 3.53 -6.35
C LYS A 113 33.23 4.49 -5.28
N ILE A 114 32.37 4.94 -4.37
CA ILE A 114 32.68 5.87 -3.28
C ILE A 114 32.28 5.19 -1.96
N PHE A 115 33.27 4.92 -1.10
CA PHE A 115 33.07 4.44 0.26
C PHE A 115 32.40 5.51 1.12
N ASN A 116 31.47 5.10 1.99
CA ASN A 116 30.62 6.00 2.80
C ASN A 116 29.84 7.02 1.94
N SER A 117 29.41 6.63 0.74
CA SER A 117 28.36 7.33 0.01
C SER A 117 26.99 6.88 0.52
N GLY A 118 25.98 7.75 0.47
CA GLY A 118 24.61 7.43 0.86
C GLY A 118 23.91 8.57 1.61
N PRO A 119 22.70 8.33 2.14
CA PRO A 119 22.00 7.05 2.19
C PRO A 119 21.69 6.48 0.80
N HIS A 120 21.72 5.16 0.66
CA HIS A 120 21.20 4.43 -0.50
C HIS A 120 19.87 3.76 -0.14
N ASN A 121 19.14 3.26 -1.14
CA ASN A 121 18.00 2.37 -0.92
C ASN A 121 18.03 1.10 -1.80
N LEU A 122 17.21 0.12 -1.41
CA LEU A 122 16.87 -1.05 -2.22
C LEU A 122 15.40 -1.39 -2.03
N PHE A 123 14.74 -1.67 -3.15
CA PHE A 123 13.33 -2.09 -3.22
C PHE A 123 13.25 -3.45 -3.89
N THR A 124 12.74 -4.45 -3.16
CA THR A 124 12.32 -5.73 -3.76
C THR A 124 10.80 -5.75 -3.87
N ILE A 125 10.28 -5.89 -5.08
CA ILE A 125 8.84 -6.00 -5.36
C ILE A 125 8.58 -7.41 -5.92
N GLY A 126 7.71 -8.15 -5.24
CA GLY A 126 7.61 -9.60 -5.34
C GLY A 126 8.75 -10.24 -4.56
N ILE A 127 8.44 -10.81 -3.39
CA ILE A 127 9.45 -11.36 -2.49
C ILE A 127 9.33 -12.88 -2.55
N GLY A 128 10.24 -13.51 -3.28
CA GLY A 128 10.41 -14.96 -3.25
C GLY A 128 10.79 -15.48 -1.86
N ARG A 129 10.74 -16.80 -1.69
CA ARG A 129 11.15 -17.48 -0.44
C ARG A 129 12.67 -17.54 -0.23
N ASP A 130 13.43 -16.79 -1.01
CA ASP A 130 14.87 -16.68 -0.92
C ASP A 130 15.32 -15.22 -1.10
N ILE A 131 15.91 -14.66 -0.05
CA ILE A 131 16.44 -13.29 0.00
C ILE A 131 17.98 -13.27 0.10
N ARG A 132 18.65 -14.31 -0.39
CA ARG A 132 20.11 -14.40 -0.35
C ARG A 132 20.79 -13.30 -1.16
N ALA A 133 20.22 -12.90 -2.29
CA ALA A 133 20.70 -11.76 -3.06
C ALA A 133 20.70 -10.46 -2.22
N GLU A 134 19.62 -10.18 -1.49
CA GLU A 134 19.49 -9.04 -0.59
C GLU A 134 20.46 -9.13 0.60
N LYS A 135 20.59 -10.32 1.22
CA LYS A 135 21.57 -10.58 2.30
C LYS A 135 23.00 -10.32 1.80
N GLN A 136 23.36 -10.81 0.62
CA GLN A 136 24.65 -10.57 -0.04
C GLN A 136 24.85 -9.07 -0.35
N PHE A 137 23.84 -8.37 -0.87
CA PHE A 137 23.92 -6.93 -1.14
C PHE A 137 24.16 -6.13 0.15
N ARG A 138 23.41 -6.42 1.22
CA ARG A 138 23.57 -5.83 2.56
C ARG A 138 24.97 -6.05 3.10
N ARG A 139 25.47 -7.30 3.04
CA ARG A 139 26.82 -7.69 3.48
C ARG A 139 27.91 -6.93 2.71
N LYS A 140 27.77 -6.79 1.38
CA LYS A 140 28.72 -6.09 0.51
C LYS A 140 28.66 -4.56 0.65
N MET A 141 27.47 -3.95 0.82
CA MET A 141 27.33 -2.51 1.08
C MET A 141 27.88 -2.10 2.45
N LEU A 142 27.66 -2.91 3.49
CA LEU A 142 28.27 -2.70 4.81
C LEU A 142 29.80 -2.80 4.75
N LYS A 143 30.36 -3.73 3.98
CA LYS A 143 31.82 -3.80 3.71
C LYS A 143 32.37 -2.58 2.95
N LEU A 144 31.53 -1.82 2.24
CA LEU A 144 31.86 -0.53 1.61
C LEU A 144 31.62 0.70 2.53
N GLY A 145 31.13 0.49 3.76
CA GLY A 145 30.76 1.57 4.68
C GLY A 145 29.48 2.33 4.30
N ASN A 146 28.71 1.81 3.35
CA ASN A 146 27.49 2.45 2.86
C ASN A 146 26.27 1.92 3.60
N ASN A 147 25.46 2.82 4.17
CA ASN A 147 24.16 2.45 4.72
C ASN A 147 23.09 2.41 3.62
N VAL A 148 22.16 1.46 3.74
CA VAL A 148 21.08 1.22 2.79
C VAL A 148 19.77 1.04 3.57
N THR A 149 18.71 1.73 3.14
CA THR A 149 17.35 1.43 3.61
C THR A 149 16.70 0.40 2.70
N TYR A 150 16.20 -0.68 3.29
CA TYR A 150 15.57 -1.80 2.58
C TYR A 150 14.06 -1.71 2.69
N TYR A 151 13.38 -1.75 1.56
CA TYR A 151 11.93 -1.80 1.45
C TYR A 151 11.55 -3.04 0.63
N GLY A 152 10.49 -3.74 1.02
CA GLY A 152 10.06 -4.96 0.37
C GLY A 152 8.55 -5.03 0.28
N ALA A 153 7.99 -5.29 -0.90
CA ALA A 153 6.54 -5.34 -1.12
C ALA A 153 6.12 -6.66 -1.78
N ASP A 154 5.21 -7.38 -1.15
CA ASP A 154 4.69 -8.68 -1.60
C ASP A 154 3.34 -8.97 -0.91
N PRO A 155 2.36 -9.64 -1.53
CA PRO A 155 1.06 -9.88 -0.91
C PRO A 155 1.00 -11.02 0.15
N ILE A 156 2.09 -11.76 0.42
CA ILE A 156 2.07 -13.00 1.26
C ILE A 156 2.85 -12.83 2.59
N PRO A 157 2.26 -12.22 3.64
CA PRO A 157 2.98 -11.82 4.85
C PRO A 157 3.58 -12.97 5.67
N TYR A 158 2.86 -14.08 5.85
CA TYR A 158 3.24 -15.13 6.82
C TYR A 158 4.59 -15.84 6.52
N ILE A 159 5.08 -15.77 5.27
CA ILE A 159 6.38 -16.36 4.90
C ILE A 159 7.32 -15.28 4.41
N ASN A 160 6.86 -14.44 3.48
CA ASN A 160 7.73 -13.49 2.79
C ASN A 160 7.97 -12.24 3.68
N GLY A 161 7.01 -11.87 4.52
CA GLY A 161 7.14 -10.80 5.51
C GLY A 161 8.07 -11.14 6.67
N ASP A 162 7.90 -12.31 7.29
CA ASP A 162 8.81 -12.83 8.34
C ASP A 162 10.25 -13.02 7.83
N LEU A 163 10.42 -13.29 6.52
CA LEU A 163 11.71 -13.39 5.86
C LEU A 163 12.33 -12.01 5.62
N TYR A 164 11.61 -11.09 4.97
CA TYR A 164 12.14 -9.77 4.59
C TYR A 164 12.32 -8.82 5.79
N SER A 165 11.53 -8.96 6.86
CA SER A 165 11.65 -8.15 8.08
C SER A 165 12.99 -8.34 8.82
N GLN A 166 13.79 -9.34 8.44
CA GLN A 166 15.16 -9.55 8.92
C GLN A 166 16.17 -8.56 8.31
N ILE A 167 15.81 -7.93 7.18
CA ILE A 167 16.68 -7.03 6.40
C ILE A 167 16.10 -5.62 6.22
N GLY A 168 14.78 -5.45 6.18
CA GLY A 168 14.14 -4.19 5.84
C GLY A 168 12.69 -4.05 6.30
N THR A 169 12.03 -2.99 5.85
CA THR A 169 10.61 -2.76 6.06
C THR A 169 9.80 -3.56 5.03
N TYR A 170 8.86 -4.37 5.51
CA TYR A 170 7.97 -5.17 4.67
C TYR A 170 6.58 -4.52 4.52
N PHE A 171 6.00 -4.65 3.32
CA PHE A 171 4.69 -4.16 2.95
C PHE A 171 3.86 -5.32 2.38
N PRO A 172 2.69 -5.66 2.96
CA PRO A 172 1.83 -6.76 2.50
C PRO A 172 1.03 -6.38 1.24
N LEU A 173 1.68 -5.78 0.24
CA LEU A 173 1.07 -5.15 -0.92
C LEU A 173 1.60 -5.77 -2.22
N ALA A 174 0.72 -6.15 -3.14
CA ALA A 174 1.12 -6.31 -4.54
C ALA A 174 1.30 -4.92 -5.16
N ILE A 175 2.40 -4.69 -5.87
CA ILE A 175 2.67 -3.42 -6.57
C ILE A 175 2.56 -3.66 -8.06
N GLY A 176 1.91 -2.76 -8.79
CA GLY A 176 1.61 -2.95 -10.22
C GLY A 176 1.62 -1.67 -11.05
N GLY A 177 1.20 -1.79 -12.30
CA GLY A 177 1.16 -0.67 -13.25
C GLY A 177 0.04 0.33 -12.94
N LYS A 178 -1.05 -0.10 -12.30
CA LYS A 178 -2.17 0.73 -11.80
C LYS A 178 -2.70 0.13 -10.50
N SER A 179 -3.50 0.91 -9.78
CA SER A 179 -4.31 0.37 -8.69
C SER A 179 -5.59 -0.30 -9.16
N GLY A 180 -6.07 -1.24 -8.35
CA GLY A 180 -7.32 -1.95 -8.59
C GLY A 180 -7.27 -3.37 -8.02
N ILE A 181 -8.26 -4.18 -8.43
CA ILE A 181 -8.35 -5.60 -8.10
C ILE A 181 -8.20 -6.39 -9.40
N SER A 182 -7.13 -7.17 -9.52
CA SER A 182 -6.81 -7.97 -10.71
C SER A 182 -6.41 -9.38 -10.33
N ASN A 183 -6.54 -10.32 -11.28
CA ASN A 183 -6.07 -11.67 -11.07
C ASN A 183 -4.55 -11.72 -11.15
N ALA A 184 -3.91 -12.26 -10.11
CA ALA A 184 -2.47 -12.44 -10.03
C ALA A 184 -2.14 -13.86 -9.53
N ARG A 185 -0.90 -14.26 -9.79
CA ARG A 185 -0.38 -15.58 -9.46
C ARG A 185 0.57 -15.45 -8.27
N VAL A 186 0.28 -16.13 -7.16
CA VAL A 186 1.03 -15.95 -5.89
C VAL A 186 1.40 -17.29 -5.26
N MET A 187 2.58 -17.36 -4.63
CA MET A 187 3.10 -18.58 -4.01
C MET A 187 2.60 -18.75 -2.57
N GLU A 188 1.39 -19.30 -2.44
CA GLU A 188 0.81 -19.72 -1.16
C GLU A 188 1.56 -20.95 -0.58
N LYS A 189 1.27 -21.32 0.66
CA LYS A 189 1.97 -22.33 1.47
C LYS A 189 2.25 -23.63 0.70
N TYR A 190 1.29 -24.11 -0.08
CA TYR A 190 1.39 -25.39 -0.82
C TYR A 190 1.80 -25.26 -2.30
N GLY A 191 1.98 -24.05 -2.82
CA GLY A 191 2.37 -23.78 -4.20
C GLY A 191 1.69 -22.53 -4.77
N TYR A 192 1.83 -22.35 -6.09
CA TYR A 192 1.22 -21.24 -6.79
C TYR A 192 -0.29 -21.39 -6.95
N ILE A 193 -1.02 -20.31 -6.68
CA ILE A 193 -2.46 -20.16 -6.94
C ILE A 193 -2.72 -18.91 -7.79
N GLU A 194 -3.73 -18.97 -8.64
CA GLU A 194 -4.33 -17.79 -9.28
C GLU A 194 -5.45 -17.26 -8.38
N THR A 195 -5.41 -15.98 -8.04
CA THR A 195 -6.38 -15.35 -7.14
C THR A 195 -6.46 -13.85 -7.41
N ASN A 196 -7.54 -13.20 -6.97
CA ASN A 196 -7.69 -11.76 -7.14
C ASN A 196 -6.91 -11.02 -6.05
N MET A 197 -5.83 -10.35 -6.44
CA MET A 197 -5.00 -9.53 -5.56
C MET A 197 -5.33 -8.05 -5.74
N ILE A 198 -4.98 -7.27 -4.72
CA ILE A 198 -5.12 -5.81 -4.73
C ILE A 198 -3.77 -5.23 -5.10
N HIS A 199 -3.71 -4.54 -6.24
CA HIS A 199 -2.50 -3.90 -6.70
C HIS A 199 -2.51 -2.43 -6.25
N ILE A 200 -1.37 -1.97 -5.76
CA ILE A 200 -1.07 -0.56 -5.54
C ILE A 200 -0.21 -0.06 -6.70
N ASP A 201 -0.57 1.07 -7.30
CA ASP A 201 0.22 1.69 -8.35
C ASP A 201 1.64 2.02 -7.86
N ILE A 202 2.64 1.65 -8.65
CA ILE A 202 4.06 1.85 -8.32
C ILE A 202 4.44 3.33 -8.15
N ILE A 203 3.78 4.27 -8.84
CA ILE A 203 4.00 5.71 -8.61
C ILE A 203 3.47 6.13 -7.24
N TYR A 204 2.25 5.72 -6.91
CA TYR A 204 1.60 6.01 -5.64
C TYR A 204 2.35 5.41 -4.45
N PHE A 205 2.84 4.16 -4.59
CA PHE A 205 3.68 3.51 -3.59
C PHE A 205 4.96 4.32 -3.30
N PHE A 206 5.72 4.71 -4.32
CA PHE A 206 6.96 5.46 -4.11
C PHE A 206 6.74 6.88 -3.60
N LYS A 207 5.81 7.65 -4.19
CA LYS A 207 5.63 9.06 -3.84
C LYS A 207 4.74 9.29 -2.63
N GLU A 208 3.60 8.63 -2.56
CA GLU A 208 2.53 9.02 -1.62
C GLU A 208 2.58 8.15 -0.35
N ILE A 209 2.92 6.85 -0.46
CA ILE A 209 3.16 5.99 0.73
C ILE A 209 4.57 6.20 1.30
N LEU A 210 5.62 6.16 0.46
CA LEU A 210 7.01 6.20 0.94
C LEU A 210 7.68 7.59 0.91
N ASN A 211 7.16 8.55 0.13
CA ASN A 211 7.80 9.85 -0.12
C ASN A 211 9.25 9.75 -0.62
N ILE A 212 9.49 8.85 -1.57
CA ILE A 212 10.79 8.63 -2.22
C ILE A 212 10.68 8.85 -3.73
N THR A 213 11.55 9.70 -4.26
CA THR A 213 11.66 10.01 -5.70
C THR A 213 13.03 9.64 -6.29
N THR A 214 13.90 8.98 -5.52
CA THR A 214 15.21 8.51 -5.98
C THR A 214 15.36 7.05 -5.60
N ILE A 215 15.64 6.20 -6.58
CA ILE A 215 15.67 4.75 -6.46
C ILE A 215 17.04 4.24 -6.91
N ASP A 216 17.89 3.83 -5.97
CA ASP A 216 19.22 3.29 -6.29
C ASP A 216 19.12 1.88 -6.88
N ASN A 217 18.26 1.02 -6.32
CA ASN A 217 18.10 -0.36 -6.74
C ASN A 217 16.61 -0.75 -6.72
N LEU A 218 16.06 -1.11 -7.87
CA LEU A 218 14.72 -1.70 -8.01
C LEU A 218 14.84 -3.14 -8.48
N TRP A 219 14.42 -4.11 -7.67
CA TRP A 219 14.34 -5.51 -8.05
C TRP A 219 12.85 -5.86 -8.18
N PHE A 220 12.41 -6.32 -9.35
CA PHE A 220 10.99 -6.47 -9.69
C PHE A 220 10.68 -7.86 -10.28
N ASP A 221 9.75 -8.56 -9.67
CA ASP A 221 9.49 -9.99 -9.88
C ASP A 221 8.01 -10.29 -9.58
N ALA A 222 7.09 -9.90 -10.46
CA ALA A 222 5.66 -9.77 -10.15
C ALA A 222 4.75 -10.77 -10.89
N GLU A 223 5.28 -11.95 -11.25
CA GLU A 223 4.58 -13.12 -11.81
C GLU A 223 3.70 -12.87 -13.07
N GLY A 224 3.82 -11.69 -13.69
CA GLY A 224 3.05 -11.28 -14.87
C GLY A 224 2.56 -9.84 -14.89
N GLU A 225 2.60 -9.11 -13.76
CA GLU A 225 2.17 -7.71 -13.71
C GLU A 225 3.14 -6.77 -14.46
N GLU A 226 4.30 -7.24 -14.93
CA GLU A 226 5.18 -6.48 -15.84
C GLU A 226 4.47 -6.10 -17.15
N PHE A 227 3.45 -6.88 -17.53
CA PHE A 227 2.60 -6.66 -18.70
C PHE A 227 1.23 -6.05 -18.34
N GLY A 228 0.94 -5.91 -17.05
CA GLY A 228 -0.27 -5.28 -16.58
C GLY A 228 -0.24 -3.77 -16.78
N ASN A 229 -1.41 -3.17 -17.00
CA ASN A 229 -1.66 -1.79 -16.62
C ASN A 229 -0.70 -0.71 -17.17
N ASP A 230 -0.14 -0.92 -18.36
CA ASP A 230 0.89 -0.07 -18.98
C ASP A 230 2.17 0.05 -18.13
N PHE A 231 2.55 -0.97 -17.36
CA PHE A 231 3.69 -0.94 -16.44
C PHE A 231 5.00 -0.50 -17.11
N PHE A 232 5.31 -0.97 -18.33
CA PHE A 232 6.51 -0.54 -19.06
C PHE A 232 6.60 0.98 -19.31
N ASP A 233 5.47 1.72 -19.28
CA ASP A 233 5.48 3.20 -19.43
C ASP A 233 6.22 3.91 -18.29
N ILE A 234 6.53 3.25 -17.17
CA ILE A 234 7.37 3.85 -16.11
C ILE A 234 8.82 4.06 -16.56
N PHE A 235 9.32 3.27 -17.52
CA PHE A 235 10.74 3.29 -17.90
C PHE A 235 11.07 4.27 -19.06
N TYR A 236 10.10 4.61 -19.92
CA TYR A 236 10.38 5.39 -21.12
C TYR A 236 10.78 6.86 -20.85
N GLU A 237 11.46 7.51 -21.80
CA GLU A 237 11.71 8.96 -21.80
C GLU A 237 10.39 9.74 -21.89
N ASN A 238 10.19 10.67 -20.94
CA ASN A 238 8.90 11.32 -20.61
C ASN A 238 7.80 10.33 -20.18
N GLY A 239 8.17 9.12 -19.76
CA GLY A 239 7.29 8.11 -19.16
C GLY A 239 6.84 8.46 -17.74
N ARG A 240 6.14 7.53 -17.09
CA ARG A 240 5.41 7.79 -15.84
C ARG A 240 6.33 8.13 -14.66
N PHE A 241 7.56 7.58 -14.59
CA PHE A 241 8.55 8.01 -13.60
C PHE A 241 9.02 9.46 -13.85
N ASP A 242 9.37 9.82 -15.09
CA ASP A 242 9.83 11.18 -15.44
C ASP A 242 8.77 12.24 -15.15
N GLN A 243 7.51 11.98 -15.55
CA GLN A 243 6.36 12.85 -15.29
C GLN A 243 6.16 13.09 -13.78
N ASN A 244 6.49 12.09 -12.96
CA ASN A 244 6.39 12.13 -11.50
C ASN A 244 7.70 12.52 -10.79
N LYS A 245 8.78 12.79 -11.55
CA LYS A 245 10.12 13.13 -11.05
C LYS A 245 10.77 12.01 -10.22
N ILE A 246 10.38 10.76 -10.45
CA ILE A 246 11.05 9.58 -9.91
C ILE A 246 12.27 9.29 -10.81
N ASP A 247 13.47 9.18 -10.24
CA ASP A 247 14.68 8.77 -10.94
C ASP A 247 15.18 7.42 -10.41
N VAL A 248 15.50 6.50 -11.32
CA VAL A 248 15.92 5.12 -11.00
C VAL A 248 17.29 4.82 -11.62
N CYS A 249 18.21 4.33 -10.80
CA CYS A 249 19.62 4.15 -11.17
C CYS A 249 19.89 2.79 -11.84
N GLN A 250 19.46 1.70 -11.22
CA GLN A 250 19.62 0.33 -11.73
C GLN A 250 18.44 -0.56 -11.32
N ILE A 251 18.09 -1.48 -12.22
CA ILE A 251 16.92 -2.37 -12.12
C ILE A 251 17.38 -3.81 -12.36
N ASN A 252 16.85 -4.77 -11.58
CA ASN A 252 16.73 -6.17 -12.01
C ASN A 252 15.25 -6.45 -12.24
N ILE A 253 14.91 -7.07 -13.36
CA ILE A 253 13.52 -7.42 -13.67
C ILE A 253 13.43 -8.83 -14.29
N GLU A 254 12.45 -9.60 -13.82
CA GLU A 254 12.02 -10.86 -14.44
C GLU A 254 10.73 -10.63 -15.23
N ILE A 255 10.70 -11.11 -16.47
CA ILE A 255 9.66 -10.87 -17.46
C ILE A 255 8.86 -12.16 -17.63
N HIS A 256 7.71 -12.23 -16.97
CA HIS A 256 6.93 -13.45 -16.86
C HIS A 256 6.08 -13.70 -18.10
N ILE A 257 6.07 -14.94 -18.58
CA ILE A 257 5.28 -15.35 -19.74
C ILE A 257 4.21 -16.38 -19.39
N THR A 258 3.53 -16.10 -18.27
CA THR A 258 2.55 -16.96 -17.59
C THR A 258 1.18 -17.05 -18.30
N SER A 259 0.77 -16.01 -19.03
CA SER A 259 -0.47 -16.00 -19.84
C SER A 259 -0.34 -15.11 -21.09
N ASP A 260 -1.25 -15.27 -22.06
CA ASP A 260 -1.25 -14.57 -23.37
C ASP A 260 0.15 -14.42 -24.02
N VAL A 261 0.83 -15.57 -24.15
CA VAL A 261 2.20 -15.71 -24.63
C VAL A 261 2.51 -14.89 -25.90
N PRO A 262 1.66 -14.87 -26.96
CA PRO A 262 1.94 -14.11 -28.18
C PRO A 262 1.91 -12.59 -27.94
N HIS A 263 0.90 -12.09 -27.21
CA HIS A 263 0.77 -10.66 -26.92
C HIS A 263 1.91 -10.18 -26.01
N ARG A 264 2.26 -10.95 -24.97
CA ARG A 264 3.40 -10.62 -24.10
C ARG A 264 4.72 -10.53 -24.88
N LYS A 265 4.98 -11.42 -25.84
CA LYS A 265 6.17 -11.29 -26.71
C LYS A 265 6.15 -10.02 -27.58
N GLN A 266 4.99 -9.59 -28.05
CA GLN A 266 4.85 -8.36 -28.84
C GLN A 266 5.10 -7.10 -27.99
N GLU A 267 4.48 -7.01 -26.81
CA GLU A 267 4.70 -5.89 -25.89
C GLU A 267 6.13 -5.86 -25.35
N PHE A 268 6.75 -7.01 -25.07
CA PHE A 268 8.16 -7.12 -24.71
C PHE A 268 9.09 -6.62 -25.82
N MET A 269 8.84 -7.01 -27.07
CA MET A 269 9.60 -6.52 -28.23
C MET A 269 9.47 -5.00 -28.39
N LYS A 270 8.25 -4.47 -28.29
CA LYS A 270 7.93 -3.04 -28.34
C LYS A 270 8.65 -2.26 -27.23
N PHE A 271 8.62 -2.76 -26.00
CA PHE A 271 9.32 -2.21 -24.84
C PHE A 271 10.83 -2.12 -25.06
N LEU A 272 11.47 -3.25 -25.38
CA LEU A 272 12.91 -3.28 -25.57
C LEU A 272 13.36 -2.38 -26.73
N LYS A 273 12.68 -2.44 -27.89
CA LYS A 273 13.00 -1.55 -29.02
C LYS A 273 12.93 -0.07 -28.64
N ARG A 274 11.89 0.34 -27.90
CA ARG A 274 11.74 1.73 -27.48
C ARG A 274 12.85 2.19 -26.52
N ILE A 275 13.21 1.42 -25.49
CA ILE A 275 14.30 1.84 -24.57
C ILE A 275 15.68 1.85 -25.24
N ILE A 276 15.88 1.03 -26.29
CA ILE A 276 17.08 1.03 -27.14
C ILE A 276 17.11 2.30 -28.01
N GLU A 277 16.01 2.66 -28.66
CA GLU A 277 15.88 3.89 -29.48
C GLU A 277 16.08 5.15 -28.63
N GLU A 278 15.49 5.20 -27.43
CA GLU A 278 15.65 6.27 -26.46
C GLU A 278 17.07 6.32 -25.84
N LYS A 279 17.89 5.28 -26.01
CA LYS A 279 19.25 5.17 -25.45
C LYS A 279 19.31 5.50 -23.95
N ARG A 280 18.26 5.14 -23.21
CA ARG A 280 18.12 5.47 -21.78
C ARG A 280 18.80 4.42 -20.90
N PHE A 281 18.61 3.15 -21.21
CA PHE A 281 19.11 2.02 -20.44
C PHE A 281 20.11 1.18 -21.23
N GLY A 282 21.18 0.75 -20.56
CA GLY A 282 21.95 -0.42 -20.99
C GLY A 282 21.30 -1.68 -20.41
N VAL A 283 21.04 -2.69 -21.25
CA VAL A 283 20.34 -3.92 -20.87
C VAL A 283 21.32 -5.10 -20.96
N TYR A 284 21.77 -5.55 -19.79
CA TYR A 284 22.90 -6.46 -19.64
C TYR A 284 22.49 -7.77 -18.96
N PHE A 285 23.33 -8.80 -19.15
CA PHE A 285 23.24 -10.10 -18.51
C PHE A 285 21.91 -10.82 -18.72
N GLY A 286 21.30 -10.68 -19.90
CA GLY A 286 20.04 -11.35 -20.25
C GLY A 286 20.12 -12.86 -20.03
N ASP A 287 19.16 -13.43 -19.28
CA ASP A 287 19.09 -14.85 -18.95
C ASP A 287 17.69 -15.39 -19.24
N GLU A 288 17.57 -16.70 -19.48
CA GLU A 288 16.26 -17.35 -19.69
C GLU A 288 16.20 -18.71 -18.98
N TYR A 289 15.23 -18.84 -18.08
CA TYR A 289 14.87 -20.11 -17.44
C TYR A 289 13.35 -20.30 -17.43
N GLY A 290 12.75 -20.19 -18.62
CA GLY A 290 11.29 -20.14 -18.83
C GLY A 290 10.71 -18.72 -18.78
N HIS A 291 11.38 -17.81 -18.08
CA HIS A 291 11.12 -16.37 -18.08
C HIS A 291 12.42 -15.62 -18.39
N ILE A 292 12.33 -14.42 -18.95
CA ILE A 292 13.51 -13.61 -19.29
C ILE A 292 13.89 -12.74 -18.10
N ARG A 293 15.16 -12.81 -17.67
CA ARG A 293 15.74 -11.96 -16.62
C ARG A 293 16.70 -10.96 -17.25
N MET A 294 16.72 -9.73 -16.76
CA MET A 294 17.70 -8.73 -17.21
C MET A 294 18.06 -7.71 -16.13
N TYR A 295 19.27 -7.15 -16.27
CA TYR A 295 19.74 -6.02 -15.49
C TYR A 295 19.79 -4.76 -16.37
N MET A 296 19.15 -3.68 -15.92
CA MET A 296 19.09 -2.41 -16.63
C MET A 296 19.85 -1.33 -15.84
N PHE A 297 20.75 -0.58 -16.49
CA PHE A 297 21.42 0.58 -15.89
C PHE A 297 21.02 1.88 -16.60
N ASN A 298 20.55 2.88 -15.85
CA ASN A 298 20.06 4.15 -16.41
C ASN A 298 21.20 5.12 -16.72
N TYR A 299 21.48 5.33 -18.00
CA TYR A 299 22.50 6.25 -18.50
C TYR A 299 22.05 7.72 -18.56
N ARG A 300 20.75 8.00 -18.36
CA ARG A 300 20.17 9.35 -18.36
C ARG A 300 19.71 9.83 -16.97
N SER A 301 19.89 9.02 -15.91
CA SER A 301 19.57 9.42 -14.53
C SER A 301 20.28 10.72 -14.15
N GLN A 302 19.49 11.69 -13.68
CA GLN A 302 20.02 12.97 -13.22
C GLN A 302 20.75 12.80 -11.89
N TYR A 303 20.27 11.90 -11.02
CA TYR A 303 20.91 11.57 -9.75
C TYR A 303 22.28 10.88 -9.93
N LEU A 304 22.41 9.95 -10.87
CA LEU A 304 23.72 9.38 -11.26
C LEU A 304 24.66 10.45 -11.82
N PHE A 305 24.12 11.46 -12.53
CA PHE A 305 24.89 12.64 -12.93
C PHE A 305 25.38 13.43 -11.71
N PHE A 306 24.57 13.62 -10.66
CA PHE A 306 25.00 14.30 -9.43
C PHE A 306 26.04 13.52 -8.60
N ILE A 307 25.95 12.19 -8.54
CA ILE A 307 26.90 11.35 -7.79
C ILE A 307 28.22 11.13 -8.55
N CYS A 308 28.22 11.07 -9.88
CA CYS A 308 29.45 10.90 -10.68
C CYS A 308 30.05 12.21 -11.24
N PHE A 309 29.24 13.25 -11.52
CA PHE A 309 29.63 14.47 -12.25
C PHE A 309 29.01 15.75 -11.65
N LYS A 310 29.46 16.10 -10.46
CA LYS A 310 28.93 17.18 -9.61
C LYS A 310 29.00 18.59 -10.20
N VAL A 311 27.86 19.15 -10.64
CA VAL A 311 27.60 20.61 -10.70
C VAL A 311 26.18 20.90 -10.21
N VAL A 312 26.04 21.72 -9.16
CA VAL A 312 24.73 22.06 -8.54
C VAL A 312 24.27 23.45 -8.95
N ARG A 313 22.96 23.64 -9.19
CA ARG A 313 22.33 24.97 -9.17
C ARG A 313 20.90 24.92 -8.61
N LEU A 314 20.67 25.71 -7.57
CA LEU A 314 19.37 25.94 -6.92
C LEU A 314 18.59 27.06 -7.63
N TYR A 315 17.26 27.02 -7.64
CA TYR A 315 16.39 28.21 -7.57
C TYR A 315 14.97 27.87 -7.05
N SER A 316 14.24 28.91 -6.63
CA SER A 316 12.85 28.91 -6.12
C SER A 316 12.06 30.06 -6.81
N LYS A 317 10.77 30.40 -6.60
CA LYS A 317 9.80 30.13 -5.51
C LYS A 317 8.35 30.56 -5.93
N THR A 318 7.31 30.12 -5.19
CA THR A 318 5.98 30.78 -4.92
C THR A 318 4.93 31.09 -6.02
N THR A 319 3.82 30.32 -5.99
CA THR A 319 2.38 30.70 -5.73
C THR A 319 1.70 31.97 -6.29
N LYS A 320 0.41 31.84 -6.69
CA LYS A 320 -0.75 32.56 -6.09
C LYS A 320 -2.15 32.05 -6.53
N GLU A 321 -3.21 32.39 -5.78
CA GLU A 321 -4.63 31.96 -5.91
C GLU A 321 -5.54 32.95 -6.67
N VAL A 322 -6.85 32.62 -6.86
CA VAL A 322 -8.04 33.39 -6.37
C VAL A 322 -9.41 32.75 -6.76
N GLU A 323 -10.40 32.98 -5.90
CA GLU A 323 -11.87 32.68 -5.80
C GLU A 323 -12.79 33.26 -6.92
N ALA A 324 -14.14 33.07 -7.01
CA ALA A 324 -15.15 32.05 -6.59
C ALA A 324 -16.60 32.46 -7.09
N ASP A 325 -17.65 31.70 -6.69
CA ASP A 325 -19.06 32.12 -6.35
C ASP A 325 -20.29 31.48 -7.10
N ASP A 326 -21.46 31.48 -6.42
CA ASP A 326 -22.74 30.70 -6.53
C ASP A 326 -23.80 31.24 -7.56
N SER A 327 -25.04 30.73 -7.81
CA SER A 327 -25.97 29.60 -7.41
C SER A 327 -27.08 29.49 -8.53
N ASP A 328 -28.29 28.87 -8.57
CA ASP A 328 -29.28 28.07 -7.77
C ASP A 328 -30.23 27.36 -8.85
N GLN A 329 -31.48 26.80 -8.76
CA GLN A 329 -32.58 26.64 -7.78
C GLN A 329 -33.64 25.56 -8.20
N GLN A 330 -33.86 24.50 -7.37
CA GLN A 330 -35.12 23.70 -7.16
C GLN A 330 -35.74 22.87 -8.35
N THR A 331 -36.63 21.85 -8.17
CA THR A 331 -37.79 21.72 -7.25
C THR A 331 -38.37 20.27 -7.08
N LEU A 332 -38.75 19.88 -5.84
CA LEU A 332 -39.70 18.83 -5.31
C LEU A 332 -39.99 17.49 -6.06
N PHE A 333 -40.28 16.35 -5.38
CA PHE A 333 -41.43 16.10 -4.46
C PHE A 333 -41.22 15.00 -3.38
N LEU A 334 -42.23 14.83 -2.50
CA LEU A 334 -42.21 14.07 -1.22
C LEU A 334 -43.01 12.75 -1.23
N VAL A 335 -42.55 11.77 -0.44
CA VAL A 335 -43.41 10.89 0.39
C VAL A 335 -42.73 10.62 1.75
N ALA A 336 -43.42 10.90 2.85
CA ALA A 336 -42.91 10.92 4.23
C ALA A 336 -41.74 11.91 4.48
N ASN A 337 -41.97 12.91 5.33
CA ASN A 337 -41.10 14.09 5.42
C ASN A 337 -39.83 13.84 6.27
N LYS A 338 -38.87 13.09 5.73
CA LYS A 338 -37.54 12.87 6.36
C LYS A 338 -36.83 14.19 6.66
N SER A 339 -37.04 15.20 5.82
CA SER A 339 -36.49 16.55 5.98
C SER A 339 -37.06 17.31 7.18
N GLU A 340 -38.29 17.00 7.62
CA GLU A 340 -38.91 17.56 8.83
C GLU A 340 -38.33 16.91 10.09
N ILE A 341 -38.22 15.58 10.13
CA ILE A 341 -37.49 14.86 11.20
C ILE A 341 -36.05 15.38 11.32
N PHE A 342 -35.38 15.62 10.19
CA PHE A 342 -34.03 16.14 10.15
C PHE A 342 -33.93 17.61 10.62
N GLU A 343 -34.78 18.52 10.15
CA GLU A 343 -34.73 19.92 10.58
C GLU A 343 -35.23 20.11 12.03
N ASP A 344 -36.12 19.24 12.53
CA ASP A 344 -36.49 19.17 13.95
C ASP A 344 -35.30 18.74 14.81
N TRP A 345 -34.65 17.61 14.45
CA TRP A 345 -33.43 17.13 15.11
C TRP A 345 -32.35 18.21 15.08
N ARG A 346 -32.12 18.82 13.92
CA ARG A 346 -31.09 19.82 13.70
C ARG A 346 -31.39 21.12 14.46
N THR A 347 -32.64 21.54 14.54
CA THR A 347 -33.03 22.72 15.33
C THR A 347 -32.81 22.47 16.82
N CYS A 348 -33.17 21.28 17.29
CA CYS A 348 -32.89 20.81 18.64
C CYS A 348 -31.38 20.78 18.94
N ALA A 349 -30.59 20.14 18.08
CA ALA A 349 -29.13 20.03 18.19
C ALA A 349 -28.47 21.41 18.15
N LYS A 350 -28.90 22.29 17.23
CA LYS A 350 -28.41 23.67 17.15
C LYS A 350 -28.65 24.44 18.45
N TYR A 351 -29.81 24.27 19.08
CA TYR A 351 -30.14 24.93 20.35
C TYR A 351 -29.35 24.37 21.53
N LYS A 352 -29.20 23.04 21.63
CA LYS A 352 -28.55 22.39 22.79
C LYS A 352 -27.02 22.31 22.71
N LEU A 353 -26.42 22.23 21.51
CA LEU A 353 -24.99 21.89 21.32
C LEU A 353 -24.11 23.06 20.83
N MET A 354 -24.63 24.04 20.10
CA MET A 354 -23.78 25.11 19.54
C MET A 354 -23.23 26.08 20.59
N GLY A 355 -23.87 26.17 21.77
CA GLY A 355 -23.54 27.14 22.82
C GLY A 355 -22.38 26.78 23.75
N PHE A 356 -21.74 25.62 23.57
CA PHE A 356 -20.56 25.25 24.35
C PHE A 356 -19.30 25.90 23.78
N GLU A 357 -18.49 26.52 24.65
CA GLU A 357 -17.15 27.03 24.31
C GLU A 357 -16.03 26.08 24.76
N ASP A 358 -16.24 25.30 25.84
CA ASP A 358 -15.26 24.33 26.35
C ASP A 358 -15.44 22.94 25.69
N PRO A 359 -14.41 22.39 25.03
CA PRO A 359 -14.46 21.06 24.42
C PRO A 359 -14.69 19.91 25.40
N SER A 360 -14.10 20.01 26.60
CA SER A 360 -14.16 18.94 27.60
C SER A 360 -15.56 18.81 28.21
N GLU A 361 -16.28 19.91 28.41
CA GLU A 361 -17.69 19.88 28.82
C GLU A 361 -18.63 19.56 27.66
N PHE A 362 -18.34 20.03 26.44
CA PHE A 362 -19.09 19.62 25.24
C PHE A 362 -19.11 18.09 25.10
N TRP A 363 -17.95 17.45 25.17
CA TRP A 363 -17.81 15.99 25.05
C TRP A 363 -18.73 15.24 26.02
N LYS A 364 -18.61 15.54 27.33
CA LYS A 364 -19.42 14.91 28.40
C LYS A 364 -20.92 15.09 28.23
N GLN A 365 -21.36 16.20 27.64
CA GLN A 365 -22.78 16.50 27.45
C GLN A 365 -23.33 16.02 26.10
N PHE A 366 -22.46 15.77 25.11
CA PHE A 366 -22.86 15.49 23.72
C PHE A 366 -23.83 14.31 23.62
N VAL A 367 -23.48 13.14 24.15
CA VAL A 367 -24.33 11.92 24.12
C VAL A 367 -25.70 12.21 24.75
N ASN A 368 -25.70 12.76 25.96
CA ASN A 368 -26.88 13.09 26.76
C ASN A 368 -27.82 14.11 26.07
N LEU A 369 -27.27 15.08 25.33
CA LEU A 369 -28.04 16.11 24.63
C LEU A 369 -28.47 15.69 23.22
N SER A 370 -27.62 14.95 22.50
CA SER A 370 -27.93 14.38 21.19
C SER A 370 -29.07 13.35 21.29
N ARG A 371 -29.00 12.44 22.28
CA ARG A 371 -30.07 11.46 22.57
C ARG A 371 -31.42 12.10 22.90
N LYS A 372 -31.43 13.29 23.51
CA LYS A 372 -32.67 14.07 23.71
C LYS A 372 -33.21 14.64 22.40
N CYS A 373 -32.36 15.01 21.46
CA CYS A 373 -32.79 15.44 20.13
C CYS A 373 -33.29 14.29 19.27
N ASP A 374 -32.69 13.09 19.37
CA ASP A 374 -33.22 11.86 18.77
C ASP A 374 -34.67 11.57 19.22
N GLU A 375 -34.94 11.76 20.52
CA GLU A 375 -36.26 11.54 21.13
C GLU A 375 -37.26 12.66 20.78
N GLU A 376 -36.85 13.94 20.90
CA GLU A 376 -37.69 15.10 20.60
C GLU A 376 -38.13 15.15 19.11
N SER A 377 -37.24 14.79 18.18
CA SER A 377 -37.51 14.71 16.73
C SER A 377 -38.07 13.37 16.25
N GLN A 378 -38.18 12.38 17.14
CA GLN A 378 -38.80 11.07 16.88
C GLN A 378 -38.11 10.27 15.75
N ILE A 379 -36.77 10.26 15.73
CA ILE A 379 -35.96 9.65 14.65
C ILE A 379 -36.28 8.17 14.39
N SER A 380 -36.86 7.45 15.36
CA SER A 380 -37.30 6.06 15.20
C SER A 380 -38.22 5.85 14.00
N LYS A 381 -38.94 6.89 13.56
CA LYS A 381 -39.73 6.93 12.32
C LYS A 381 -38.92 6.76 11.03
N LEU A 382 -37.61 6.99 11.04
CA LEU A 382 -36.72 6.73 9.89
C LEU A 382 -36.54 5.23 9.60
N GLY A 383 -36.82 4.37 10.60
CA GLY A 383 -36.67 2.91 10.48
C GLY A 383 -35.25 2.40 10.75
N LEU A 384 -34.50 3.08 11.63
CA LEU A 384 -33.19 2.63 12.09
C LEU A 384 -33.31 1.27 12.81
N ILE A 385 -32.33 0.41 12.60
CA ILE A 385 -32.14 -0.87 13.28
C ILE A 385 -30.69 -1.00 13.76
N GLU A 386 -30.45 -1.70 14.86
CA GLU A 386 -29.09 -2.06 15.28
C GLU A 386 -28.65 -3.43 14.71
N VAL A 387 -27.34 -3.59 14.48
CA VAL A 387 -26.62 -4.85 14.29
C VAL A 387 -25.46 -4.90 15.29
N GLU A 388 -25.30 -6.04 15.95
CA GLU A 388 -24.45 -6.20 17.14
C GLU A 388 -23.31 -7.17 16.85
N ASN A 389 -22.09 -6.86 17.32
CA ASN A 389 -21.00 -7.83 17.46
C ASN A 389 -20.89 -8.23 18.95
N MET A 390 -19.70 -8.48 19.50
CA MET A 390 -19.51 -8.81 20.92
C MET A 390 -19.36 -7.59 21.84
N ASP A 391 -19.09 -6.41 21.28
CA ASP A 391 -18.47 -5.27 21.96
C ASP A 391 -19.09 -3.90 21.61
N GLU A 392 -19.92 -3.82 20.56
CA GLU A 392 -20.64 -2.62 20.12
C GLU A 392 -21.99 -2.90 19.43
N GLN A 393 -22.67 -1.81 19.05
CA GLN A 393 -23.91 -1.83 18.27
C GLN A 393 -23.84 -0.81 17.13
N LYS A 394 -23.69 -1.28 15.88
CA LYS A 394 -23.72 -0.41 14.69
C LYS A 394 -25.17 -0.20 14.23
N THR A 395 -25.53 1.05 13.92
CA THR A 395 -26.88 1.45 13.47
C THR A 395 -26.95 1.47 11.95
N VAL A 396 -28.05 1.01 11.35
CA VAL A 396 -28.30 1.13 9.90
C VAL A 396 -29.78 1.37 9.60
N ILE A 397 -30.07 1.97 8.45
CA ILE A 397 -31.40 1.99 7.83
C ILE A 397 -31.37 1.03 6.64
N LEU A 398 -32.38 0.17 6.53
CA LEU A 398 -32.51 -0.77 5.42
C LEU A 398 -33.15 -0.12 4.18
N PRO A 399 -32.73 -0.51 2.96
CA PRO A 399 -33.17 0.14 1.72
C PRO A 399 -34.64 -0.15 1.41
N LYS A 400 -35.30 0.79 0.74
CA LYS A 400 -36.73 0.70 0.36
C LYS A 400 -36.96 0.38 -1.12
N ASN A 401 -36.01 0.68 -1.99
CA ASN A 401 -36.17 0.58 -3.46
C ASN A 401 -35.87 -0.82 -4.01
N GLU A 402 -36.17 -1.02 -5.30
CA GLU A 402 -35.86 -2.26 -6.02
C GLU A 402 -34.34 -2.52 -6.20
N ASP A 403 -33.49 -1.49 -6.10
CA ASP A 403 -32.02 -1.54 -6.18
C ASP A 403 -31.43 -2.82 -5.57
N GLN A 404 -30.84 -3.67 -6.40
CA GLN A 404 -30.36 -4.99 -5.98
C GLN A 404 -28.96 -4.93 -5.37
N ASN A 405 -28.13 -3.99 -5.82
CA ASN A 405 -26.73 -3.86 -5.42
C ASN A 405 -26.58 -2.79 -4.32
N HIS A 406 -25.80 -3.16 -3.31
CA HIS A 406 -25.43 -2.30 -2.19
C HIS A 406 -23.96 -2.55 -1.86
N ASN A 407 -23.33 -1.66 -1.10
CA ASN A 407 -22.00 -1.92 -0.56
C ASN A 407 -21.92 -1.62 0.94
N LEU A 408 -20.92 -2.21 1.58
CA LEU A 408 -20.52 -1.90 2.94
C LEU A 408 -19.00 -1.87 2.98
N ILE A 409 -18.45 -0.73 3.43
CA ILE A 409 -17.02 -0.54 3.59
C ILE A 409 -16.72 -0.46 5.09
N THR A 410 -15.90 -1.38 5.59
CA THR A 410 -15.39 -1.36 6.96
C THR A 410 -13.94 -0.87 6.95
N LEU A 411 -13.62 0.18 7.72
CA LEU A 411 -12.26 0.66 7.96
C LEU A 411 -11.90 0.32 9.41
N GLY A 412 -10.90 -0.55 9.60
CA GLY A 412 -10.68 -1.30 10.84
C GLY A 412 -11.73 -2.39 11.02
N ILE A 413 -11.31 -3.65 11.01
CA ILE A 413 -12.22 -4.81 11.06
C ILE A 413 -12.22 -5.44 12.45
N GLY A 414 -11.05 -5.45 13.10
CA GLY A 414 -10.86 -6.20 14.34
C GLY A 414 -11.08 -7.70 14.13
N GLN A 415 -11.44 -8.39 15.22
CA GLN A 415 -11.55 -9.85 15.24
C GLN A 415 -13.00 -10.39 15.25
N ASP A 416 -14.02 -9.53 15.20
CA ASP A 416 -15.44 -9.94 15.18
C ASP A 416 -16.30 -9.26 14.10
N THR A 417 -16.44 -9.92 12.95
CA THR A 417 -17.32 -9.51 11.84
C THR A 417 -18.79 -9.88 12.05
N SER A 418 -19.24 -10.12 13.28
CA SER A 418 -20.63 -10.46 13.60
C SER A 418 -21.64 -9.38 13.17
N ALA A 419 -21.23 -8.11 13.17
CA ALA A 419 -22.08 -7.00 12.70
C ALA A 419 -22.34 -7.10 11.19
N GLU A 420 -21.29 -7.29 10.38
CA GLU A 420 -21.36 -7.50 8.93
C GLU A 420 -22.15 -8.78 8.60
N GLU A 421 -21.88 -9.88 9.28
CA GLU A 421 -22.63 -11.13 9.10
C GLU A 421 -24.13 -10.93 9.36
N ARG A 422 -24.50 -10.17 10.41
CA ARG A 422 -25.90 -9.84 10.70
C ARG A 422 -26.49 -8.90 9.66
N TYR A 423 -25.71 -7.94 9.14
CA TYR A 423 -26.13 -7.06 8.04
C TYR A 423 -26.40 -7.86 6.77
N GLN A 424 -25.47 -8.74 6.35
CA GLN A 424 -25.61 -9.64 5.22
C GLN A 424 -26.88 -10.50 5.35
N LYS A 425 -27.10 -11.12 6.51
CA LYS A 425 -28.28 -11.96 6.81
C LYS A 425 -29.60 -11.17 6.87
N LYS A 426 -29.57 -9.84 7.03
CA LYS A 426 -30.74 -8.95 6.90
C LYS A 426 -30.98 -8.57 5.43
N MET A 427 -29.93 -8.23 4.70
CA MET A 427 -29.99 -7.82 3.29
C MET A 427 -30.40 -8.98 2.35
N GLN A 428 -29.89 -10.20 2.58
CA GLN A 428 -30.32 -11.40 1.88
C GLN A 428 -31.84 -11.66 2.04
N LYS A 429 -32.43 -11.37 3.20
CA LYS A 429 -33.89 -11.51 3.43
C LYS A 429 -34.72 -10.47 2.69
N LEU A 430 -34.10 -9.37 2.26
CA LEU A 430 -34.69 -8.36 1.38
C LEU A 430 -34.40 -8.63 -0.11
N GLY A 431 -33.77 -9.77 -0.44
CA GLY A 431 -33.36 -10.10 -1.81
C GLY A 431 -32.25 -9.20 -2.35
N LYS A 432 -31.41 -8.63 -1.47
CA LYS A 432 -30.33 -7.69 -1.82
C LYS A 432 -28.97 -8.36 -1.80
N ILE A 433 -28.13 -7.95 -2.75
CA ILE A 433 -26.70 -8.28 -2.83
C ILE A 433 -25.93 -7.12 -2.17
N VAL A 434 -24.87 -7.45 -1.43
CA VAL A 434 -24.00 -6.47 -0.77
C VAL A 434 -22.56 -6.84 -1.09
N ASP A 435 -21.81 -5.92 -1.70
CA ASP A 435 -20.36 -6.01 -1.83
C ASP A 435 -19.71 -5.49 -0.54
N PHE A 436 -19.02 -6.38 0.18
CA PHE A 436 -18.31 -6.05 1.42
C PHE A 436 -16.82 -5.78 1.14
N PHE A 437 -16.29 -4.69 1.69
CA PHE A 437 -14.90 -4.26 1.53
C PHE A 437 -14.33 -3.86 2.90
N GLY A 438 -13.35 -4.60 3.42
CA GLY A 438 -12.77 -4.37 4.74
C GLY A 438 -11.30 -4.01 4.65
N ALA A 439 -10.89 -2.84 5.12
CA ALA A 439 -9.50 -2.42 5.16
C ALA A 439 -8.95 -2.41 6.59
N ASP A 440 -7.86 -3.14 6.83
CA ASP A 440 -7.25 -3.35 8.14
C ASP A 440 -5.76 -3.71 7.95
N PRO A 441 -4.80 -3.15 8.70
CA PRO A 441 -3.39 -3.50 8.57
C PRO A 441 -3.01 -4.87 9.19
N MET A 442 -3.84 -5.47 10.06
CA MET A 442 -3.56 -6.73 10.74
C MET A 442 -3.96 -7.94 9.87
N VAL A 443 -3.04 -8.42 9.04
CA VAL A 443 -3.34 -9.54 8.11
C VAL A 443 -3.48 -10.89 8.82
N GLU A 444 -2.86 -11.08 9.99
CA GLU A 444 -3.02 -12.30 10.78
C GLU A 444 -4.43 -12.34 11.40
N LEU A 445 -5.13 -13.46 11.24
CA LEU A 445 -6.54 -13.69 11.62
C LEU A 445 -7.59 -12.84 10.89
N ASN A 446 -7.52 -11.50 10.91
CA ASN A 446 -8.62 -10.63 10.41
C ASN A 446 -8.88 -10.88 8.91
N SER A 447 -7.83 -11.15 8.13
CA SER A 447 -7.96 -11.47 6.70
C SER A 447 -8.72 -12.78 6.44
N GLU A 448 -8.52 -13.82 7.25
CA GLU A 448 -9.21 -15.10 7.11
C GLU A 448 -10.68 -15.02 7.52
N ILE A 449 -10.99 -14.15 8.49
CA ILE A 449 -12.37 -13.90 8.94
C ILE A 449 -13.12 -13.07 7.88
N TYR A 450 -12.63 -11.89 7.49
CA TYR A 450 -13.37 -11.00 6.58
C TYR A 450 -13.47 -11.57 5.16
N SER A 451 -12.49 -12.35 4.68
CA SER A 451 -12.55 -12.98 3.35
C SER A 451 -13.68 -14.02 3.20
N ARG A 452 -14.39 -14.37 4.28
CA ARG A 452 -15.60 -15.21 4.27
C ARG A 452 -16.87 -14.43 3.89
N ILE A 453 -16.85 -13.11 4.02
CA ILE A 453 -17.99 -12.21 3.78
C ILE A 453 -17.75 -11.18 2.67
N GLY A 454 -16.49 -10.81 2.42
CA GLY A 454 -16.11 -9.71 1.53
C GLY A 454 -14.67 -9.78 1.03
N LYS A 455 -14.19 -8.64 0.53
CA LYS A 455 -12.79 -8.44 0.10
C LYS A 455 -12.02 -7.77 1.24
N TYR A 456 -10.89 -8.35 1.63
CA TYR A 456 -10.00 -7.83 2.66
C TYR A 456 -8.83 -7.06 2.04
N PHE A 457 -8.48 -5.90 2.60
CA PHE A 457 -7.42 -4.99 2.14
C PHE A 457 -6.36 -4.82 3.24
N PRO A 458 -5.10 -5.25 3.02
CA PRO A 458 -4.07 -5.38 4.06
C PRO A 458 -3.35 -4.04 4.38
N PHE A 459 -4.12 -2.97 4.60
CA PHE A 459 -3.60 -1.64 4.89
C PHE A 459 -4.57 -0.81 5.71
N ALA A 460 -4.05 0.18 6.43
CA ALA A 460 -4.88 1.20 7.05
C ALA A 460 -5.41 2.17 5.99
N VAL A 461 -6.61 2.70 6.19
CA VAL A 461 -7.16 3.80 5.37
C VAL A 461 -7.25 5.04 6.25
N ALA A 462 -6.65 6.13 5.79
CA ALA A 462 -6.57 7.39 6.51
C ALA A 462 -6.93 8.55 5.57
N ARG A 463 -6.92 9.78 6.09
CA ARG A 463 -7.21 10.94 5.25
C ARG A 463 -6.12 11.19 4.22
N HIS A 464 -4.87 10.80 4.51
CA HIS A 464 -3.74 10.95 3.61
C HIS A 464 -2.96 9.64 3.48
N ALA A 465 -2.21 9.52 2.38
CA ALA A 465 -1.27 8.43 2.16
C ALA A 465 -0.03 8.58 3.06
N GLY A 466 0.60 7.47 3.43
CA GLY A 466 1.89 7.50 4.12
C GLY A 466 2.31 6.17 4.73
N PHE A 467 3.37 6.23 5.53
CA PHE A 467 3.87 5.12 6.33
C PHE A 467 4.19 5.62 7.75
N SER A 468 3.38 5.20 8.72
CA SER A 468 3.38 5.75 10.08
C SER A 468 2.96 4.71 11.12
N ASN A 469 3.28 4.99 12.37
CA ASN A 469 3.00 4.13 13.51
C ASN A 469 1.51 4.13 13.87
N ALA A 470 0.91 2.95 13.93
CA ALA A 470 -0.44 2.71 14.43
C ALA A 470 -0.42 1.59 15.47
N SER A 471 -1.29 1.69 16.48
CA SER A 471 -1.45 0.63 17.48
C SER A 471 -2.33 -0.47 16.89
N ILE A 472 -1.84 -1.71 16.84
CA ILE A 472 -2.54 -2.86 16.27
C ILE A 472 -2.67 -3.99 17.31
N GLN A 473 -3.84 -4.62 17.39
CA GLN A 473 -4.11 -5.66 18.39
C GLN A 473 -3.60 -7.04 17.94
N LYS A 474 -2.53 -7.53 18.56
CA LYS A 474 -1.93 -8.86 18.26
C LYS A 474 -1.96 -9.75 19.50
N ASN A 475 -2.55 -10.94 19.38
CA ASN A 475 -2.71 -11.91 20.49
C ASN A 475 -3.42 -11.35 21.74
N GLY A 476 -4.22 -10.28 21.60
CA GLY A 476 -4.89 -9.60 22.72
C GLY A 476 -4.06 -8.52 23.43
N GLU A 477 -2.85 -8.22 22.95
CA GLU A 477 -2.06 -7.06 23.36
C GLU A 477 -2.02 -6.02 22.22
N TYR A 478 -2.09 -4.74 22.58
CA TYR A 478 -1.90 -3.65 21.63
C TYR A 478 -0.42 -3.37 21.43
N LEU A 479 0.04 -3.40 20.17
CA LEU A 479 1.43 -3.17 19.78
C LEU A 479 1.51 -2.06 18.74
N ASP A 480 2.39 -1.09 18.99
CA ASP A 480 2.72 -0.05 18.03
C ASP A 480 3.57 -0.62 16.88
N GLN A 481 3.05 -0.52 15.66
CA GLN A 481 3.73 -0.95 14.44
C GLN A 481 3.55 0.10 13.33
N ASN A 482 4.60 0.32 12.53
CA ASN A 482 4.47 1.14 11.32
C ASN A 482 3.67 0.40 10.24
N VAL A 483 2.59 1.01 9.77
CA VAL A 483 1.67 0.46 8.77
C VAL A 483 1.60 1.39 7.55
N ALA A 484 1.22 0.83 6.40
CA ALA A 484 0.90 1.62 5.23
C ALA A 484 -0.50 2.22 5.38
N HIS A 485 -0.60 3.53 5.19
CA HIS A 485 -1.85 4.27 5.12
C HIS A 485 -2.15 4.60 3.66
N VAL A 486 -3.37 4.27 3.22
CA VAL A 486 -3.90 4.64 1.90
C VAL A 486 -4.89 5.79 2.08
N ASP A 487 -4.75 6.83 1.26
CA ASP A 487 -5.70 7.94 1.18
C ASP A 487 -7.11 7.42 0.85
N ILE A 488 -8.10 7.84 1.62
CA ILE A 488 -9.48 7.37 1.53
C ILE A 488 -10.17 7.68 0.19
N LEU A 489 -9.85 8.81 -0.46
CA LEU A 489 -10.33 9.11 -1.81
C LEU A 489 -9.67 8.17 -2.83
N TYR A 490 -8.37 7.91 -2.69
CA TYR A 490 -7.66 6.95 -3.54
C TYR A 490 -8.23 5.54 -3.37
N PHE A 491 -8.51 5.11 -2.14
CA PHE A 491 -9.14 3.82 -1.87
C PHE A 491 -10.50 3.69 -2.57
N PHE A 492 -11.42 4.62 -2.34
CA PHE A 492 -12.76 4.57 -2.94
C PHE A 492 -12.72 4.69 -4.48
N LYS A 493 -11.89 5.57 -5.04
CA LYS A 493 -11.93 5.96 -6.46
C LYS A 493 -10.95 5.22 -7.36
N GLN A 494 -9.89 4.60 -6.84
CA GLN A 494 -8.85 3.92 -7.63
C GLN A 494 -8.66 2.44 -7.25
N ILE A 495 -9.10 2.01 -6.06
CA ILE A 495 -8.99 0.61 -5.62
C ILE A 495 -10.36 -0.09 -5.64
N LEU A 496 -11.42 0.58 -5.16
CA LEU A 496 -12.78 0.03 -5.11
C LEU A 496 -13.61 0.31 -6.37
N ASP A 497 -13.39 1.44 -7.04
CA ASP A 497 -14.23 2.00 -8.12
C ASP A 497 -15.70 2.21 -7.67
N VAL A 498 -15.87 2.85 -6.50
CA VAL A 498 -17.18 3.08 -5.87
C VAL A 498 -17.41 4.57 -5.63
N GLU A 499 -18.32 5.15 -6.41
CA GLU A 499 -18.78 6.53 -6.20
C GLU A 499 -19.89 6.65 -5.13
N LYS A 500 -20.73 5.62 -4.95
CA LYS A 500 -21.93 5.71 -4.12
C LYS A 500 -21.82 4.68 -3.00
N ILE A 501 -21.47 5.15 -1.81
CA ILE A 501 -21.15 4.33 -0.62
C ILE A 501 -22.38 4.28 0.27
N ASP A 502 -22.97 3.09 0.38
CA ASP A 502 -24.23 2.90 1.08
C ASP A 502 -24.05 2.84 2.60
N ASN A 503 -23.00 2.16 3.07
CA ASN A 503 -22.60 2.08 4.47
C ASN A 503 -21.07 2.19 4.59
N LEU A 504 -20.58 3.14 5.40
CA LEU A 504 -19.18 3.31 5.76
C LEU A 504 -19.03 3.12 7.27
N TRP A 505 -18.40 2.05 7.71
CA TRP A 505 -18.14 1.77 9.13
C TRP A 505 -16.67 2.10 9.41
N ILE A 506 -16.43 2.93 10.41
CA ILE A 506 -15.10 3.47 10.73
C ILE A 506 -14.78 3.15 12.19
N ASP A 507 -13.72 2.38 12.37
CA ASP A 507 -13.07 2.07 13.63
C ASP A 507 -11.55 2.16 13.39
N ALA A 508 -11.00 3.37 13.55
CA ALA A 508 -9.69 3.70 13.01
C ALA A 508 -8.60 3.90 14.09
N GLU A 509 -8.82 3.39 15.30
CA GLU A 509 -7.87 3.39 16.43
C GLU A 509 -7.21 4.77 16.67
N GLY A 510 -7.96 5.86 16.47
CA GLY A 510 -7.53 7.24 16.63
C GLY A 510 -7.26 8.02 15.35
N ALA A 511 -7.26 7.40 14.17
CA ALA A 511 -7.14 8.09 12.88
C ALA A 511 -8.48 8.68 12.37
N GLU A 512 -9.61 8.37 13.00
CA GLU A 512 -10.93 8.87 12.59
C GLU A 512 -11.04 10.40 12.64
N TYR A 513 -10.26 11.06 13.51
CA TYR A 513 -10.24 12.53 13.62
C TYR A 513 -9.78 13.22 12.34
N GLU A 514 -8.93 12.58 11.53
CA GLU A 514 -8.57 13.08 10.19
C GLU A 514 -9.67 12.78 9.16
N LEU A 515 -10.42 11.70 9.36
CA LEU A 515 -11.54 11.31 8.49
C LEU A 515 -12.78 12.18 8.68
N PHE A 516 -12.85 13.03 9.72
CA PHE A 516 -13.97 13.95 9.91
C PHE A 516 -14.19 14.89 8.70
N GLU A 517 -13.13 15.31 7.99
CA GLU A 517 -13.27 16.24 6.85
C GLU A 517 -13.96 15.62 5.62
N ILE A 518 -14.06 14.28 5.53
CA ILE A 518 -14.72 13.62 4.38
C ILE A 518 -16.26 13.82 4.41
N PHE A 519 -16.82 14.11 5.58
CA PHE A 519 -18.24 14.35 5.78
C PHE A 519 -18.64 15.81 5.58
N GLU A 520 -17.69 16.72 5.38
CA GLU A 520 -17.96 18.15 5.17
C GLU A 520 -18.63 18.41 3.82
N LYS A 521 -19.48 19.43 3.79
CA LYS A 521 -20.11 19.92 2.55
C LYS A 521 -19.10 20.63 1.65
N ASN A 522 -19.12 20.30 0.37
CA ASN A 522 -18.12 20.69 -0.63
C ASN A 522 -16.71 20.19 -0.27
N GLY A 523 -16.59 19.18 0.60
CA GLY A 523 -15.33 18.56 1.01
C GLY A 523 -14.74 17.62 -0.06
N VAL A 524 -13.68 16.90 0.30
CA VAL A 524 -12.88 16.08 -0.63
C VAL A 524 -13.69 15.03 -1.42
N LEU A 525 -14.73 14.45 -0.81
CA LEU A 525 -15.61 13.47 -1.46
C LEU A 525 -16.58 14.12 -2.45
N ASP A 526 -17.19 15.26 -2.08
CA ASP A 526 -18.14 15.99 -2.94
C ASP A 526 -17.44 16.53 -4.19
N GLN A 527 -16.21 17.05 -4.03
CA GLN A 527 -15.35 17.48 -5.13
C GLN A 527 -14.94 16.33 -6.09
N ASN A 528 -15.29 15.09 -5.75
CA ASN A 528 -14.97 13.88 -6.49
C ASN A 528 -16.20 13.03 -6.85
N ASP A 529 -17.41 13.57 -6.68
CA ASP A 529 -18.72 12.92 -6.91
C ASP A 529 -19.01 11.71 -6.01
N ILE A 530 -18.25 11.56 -4.92
CA ILE A 530 -18.40 10.45 -3.97
C ILE A 530 -19.46 10.79 -2.92
N VAL A 531 -20.46 9.92 -2.78
CA VAL A 531 -21.61 10.09 -1.90
C VAL A 531 -21.63 8.97 -0.86
N VAL A 532 -21.38 9.29 0.40
CA VAL A 532 -21.64 8.39 1.53
C VAL A 532 -23.07 8.61 2.02
N CYS A 533 -23.87 7.55 2.14
CA CYS A 533 -25.26 7.63 2.62
C CYS A 533 -25.40 7.43 4.12
N GLN A 534 -24.70 6.44 4.67
CA GLN A 534 -24.76 6.08 6.07
C GLN A 534 -23.35 5.85 6.59
N ALA A 535 -23.06 6.28 7.81
CA ALA A 535 -21.83 5.90 8.47
C ALA A 535 -22.04 5.52 9.94
N ASN A 536 -21.24 4.57 10.43
CA ASN A 536 -21.02 4.34 11.86
C ASN A 536 -19.56 4.67 12.15
N MET A 537 -19.29 5.29 13.29
CA MET A 537 -17.96 5.77 13.63
C MET A 537 -17.71 5.60 15.12
N GLU A 538 -16.60 4.95 15.46
CA GLU A 538 -16.03 4.89 16.80
C GLU A 538 -14.91 5.93 16.94
N ILE A 539 -14.93 6.68 18.04
CA ILE A 539 -14.10 7.88 18.25
C ILE A 539 -13.27 7.70 19.54
N HIS A 540 -11.97 7.52 19.34
CA HIS A 540 -11.03 7.01 20.32
C HIS A 540 -10.45 8.12 21.19
N ILE A 541 -10.54 7.93 22.52
CA ILE A 541 -9.90 8.77 23.53
C ILE A 541 -8.83 7.96 24.26
N SER A 542 -7.71 8.62 24.58
CA SER A 542 -6.62 8.02 25.34
C SER A 542 -6.91 8.06 26.84
N GLU A 543 -6.40 7.10 27.62
CA GLU A 543 -6.52 7.13 29.08
C GLU A 543 -5.83 8.36 29.69
N ALA A 544 -6.39 8.88 30.79
CA ALA A 544 -5.93 10.12 31.41
C ALA A 544 -4.83 9.88 32.45
N GLU A 545 -3.57 9.92 32.03
CA GLU A 545 -2.42 9.86 32.96
C GLU A 545 -2.29 11.14 33.83
N GLY A 546 -2.80 11.07 35.06
CA GLY A 546 -2.51 12.02 36.13
C GLY A 546 -3.43 13.26 36.17
N HIS A 547 -2.89 14.42 35.80
CA HIS A 547 -3.57 15.72 35.95
C HIS A 547 -3.69 16.53 34.65
N LEU A 548 -3.19 16.00 33.53
CA LEU A 548 -3.38 16.57 32.20
C LEU A 548 -4.52 15.81 31.51
N ASN A 549 -5.35 16.51 30.74
CA ASN A 549 -6.30 15.88 29.83
C ASN A 549 -5.59 15.71 28.46
N PRO A 550 -5.13 14.50 28.08
CA PRO A 550 -4.49 14.30 26.77
C PRO A 550 -5.47 14.50 25.61
N ASN A 551 -6.78 14.39 25.88
CA ASN A 551 -7.83 14.41 24.86
C ASN A 551 -8.35 15.81 24.53
N PHE A 552 -7.83 16.90 25.12
CA PHE A 552 -8.44 18.23 24.95
C PHE A 552 -8.52 18.69 23.47
N GLU A 553 -7.46 18.51 22.68
CA GLU A 553 -7.49 18.85 21.24
C GLU A 553 -8.33 17.86 20.43
N LYS A 554 -8.34 16.56 20.77
CA LYS A 554 -9.27 15.56 20.19
C LYS A 554 -10.74 15.96 20.42
N GLN A 555 -11.10 16.28 21.66
CA GLN A 555 -12.44 16.76 22.05
C GLN A 555 -12.83 18.05 21.32
N LYS A 556 -11.86 18.92 21.03
CA LYS A 556 -12.06 20.17 20.28
C LYS A 556 -12.32 19.91 18.80
N ILE A 557 -11.50 19.06 18.16
CA ILE A 557 -11.70 18.62 16.77
C ILE A 557 -13.10 17.99 16.62
N PHE A 558 -13.51 17.14 17.56
CA PHE A 558 -14.86 16.57 17.58
C PHE A 558 -15.97 17.61 17.79
N MET A 559 -15.80 18.56 18.72
CA MET A 559 -16.75 19.64 18.93
C MET A 559 -16.95 20.50 17.67
N ASP A 560 -15.86 20.87 17.01
CA ASP A 560 -15.90 21.72 15.82
C ASP A 560 -16.49 20.96 14.62
N PHE A 561 -16.19 19.66 14.47
CA PHE A 561 -16.84 18.76 13.52
C PHE A 561 -18.37 18.70 13.71
N VAL A 562 -18.86 18.41 14.91
CA VAL A 562 -20.30 18.34 15.19
C VAL A 562 -21.00 19.68 14.91
N LYS A 563 -20.38 20.80 15.32
CA LYS A 563 -20.89 22.16 15.04
C LYS A 563 -20.96 22.44 13.53
N LYS A 564 -19.98 21.96 12.76
CA LYS A 564 -19.93 22.10 11.30
C LYS A 564 -21.03 21.29 10.62
N ILE A 565 -21.21 20.00 10.96
CA ILE A 565 -22.30 19.15 10.45
C ILE A 565 -23.69 19.75 10.72
N ILE A 566 -23.96 20.22 11.95
CA ILE A 566 -25.20 20.91 12.32
C ILE A 566 -25.42 22.19 11.50
N THR A 567 -24.34 22.89 11.13
CA THR A 567 -24.41 24.13 10.34
C THR A 567 -24.69 23.86 8.86
N GLU A 568 -23.94 22.94 8.25
CA GLU A 568 -23.94 22.63 6.81
C GLU A 568 -25.19 21.92 6.30
N LYS A 569 -25.94 21.26 7.19
CA LYS A 569 -27.17 20.47 6.88
C LYS A 569 -26.96 19.17 6.09
N LYS A 570 -25.72 18.76 5.83
CA LYS A 570 -25.43 17.58 4.98
C LYS A 570 -25.79 16.26 5.64
N TYR A 571 -25.37 16.07 6.90
CA TYR A 571 -25.65 14.88 7.70
C TYR A 571 -26.45 15.20 8.97
N GLY A 572 -27.24 14.23 9.45
CA GLY A 572 -27.75 14.19 10.82
C GLY A 572 -26.97 13.17 11.63
N ILE A 573 -26.70 13.46 12.92
CA ILE A 573 -25.92 12.60 13.81
C ILE A 573 -26.85 12.01 14.88
N PHE A 574 -27.04 10.70 14.87
CA PHE A 574 -28.01 10.01 15.71
C PHE A 574 -27.36 8.90 16.55
N ARG A 575 -28.13 8.39 17.51
CA ARG A 575 -27.83 7.21 18.32
C ARG A 575 -26.49 7.26 19.07
N ALA A 576 -25.99 8.46 19.31
CA ALA A 576 -24.77 8.69 20.07
C ALA A 576 -24.77 7.89 21.40
N SER A 577 -23.67 7.19 21.66
CA SER A 577 -23.39 6.45 22.89
C SER A 577 -21.92 6.59 23.26
N GLU A 578 -21.59 6.31 24.52
CA GLU A 578 -20.23 6.33 25.06
C GLU A 578 -20.17 5.32 26.20
N GLU A 579 -19.23 4.36 26.12
CA GLU A 579 -18.91 3.42 27.21
C GLU A 579 -17.46 3.58 27.63
N PHE A 580 -16.54 3.50 26.66
CA PHE A 580 -15.12 3.85 26.80
C PHE A 580 -14.66 4.76 25.65
N HIS A 581 -15.12 4.46 24.43
CA HIS A 581 -15.06 5.35 23.28
C HIS A 581 -16.47 5.82 22.89
N MET A 582 -16.54 6.91 22.13
CA MET A 582 -17.81 7.49 21.70
C MET A 582 -18.19 6.93 20.32
N ARG A 583 -19.42 6.43 20.19
CA ARG A 583 -19.94 5.84 18.96
C ARG A 583 -21.07 6.71 18.42
N ILE A 584 -21.04 7.02 17.13
CA ILE A 584 -22.07 7.83 16.45
C ILE A 584 -22.49 7.21 15.12
N TYR A 585 -23.74 7.47 14.73
CA TYR A 585 -24.28 7.15 13.41
C TYR A 585 -24.61 8.42 12.64
N LEU A 586 -24.24 8.47 11.35
CA LEU A 586 -24.53 9.58 10.45
C LEU A 586 -25.43 9.12 9.29
N PHE A 587 -26.40 9.96 8.91
CA PHE A 587 -27.20 9.78 7.69
C PHE A 587 -27.18 11.03 6.81
N ASN A 588 -26.98 10.86 5.50
CA ASN A 588 -26.89 11.94 4.52
C ASN A 588 -28.29 12.42 4.08
N PHE A 589 -28.68 13.61 4.54
CA PHE A 589 -29.96 14.23 4.20
C PHE A 589 -29.89 15.18 3.00
N GLU A 590 -28.69 15.56 2.54
CA GLU A 590 -28.50 16.41 1.36
C GLU A 590 -28.54 15.61 0.04
N SER A 591 -27.98 14.40 0.04
CA SER A 591 -28.01 13.50 -1.12
C SER A 591 -29.42 13.00 -1.44
N GLU A 592 -29.89 13.29 -2.65
CA GLU A 592 -31.16 12.75 -3.15
C GLU A 592 -31.11 11.22 -3.29
N TYR A 593 -30.01 10.67 -3.79
CA TYR A 593 -29.81 9.22 -3.88
C TYR A 593 -30.02 8.54 -2.52
N CYS A 594 -29.44 9.08 -1.45
CA CYS A 594 -29.57 8.51 -0.11
C CYS A 594 -31.00 8.64 0.44
N ARG A 595 -31.62 9.84 0.33
CA ARG A 595 -33.02 10.05 0.72
C ARG A 595 -34.00 9.18 -0.05
N ASN A 596 -33.70 8.83 -1.30
CA ASN A 596 -34.57 8.00 -2.14
C ASN A 596 -34.34 6.50 -1.89
N LYS A 597 -33.09 6.06 -1.64
CA LYS A 597 -32.74 4.65 -1.40
C LYS A 597 -33.16 4.15 0.00
N TYR A 598 -33.09 5.03 1.01
CA TYR A 598 -33.37 4.75 2.43
C TYR A 598 -34.46 5.67 2.99
#